data_AF-A0A7J2VAC7-F1
#
_entry.id   AF-A0A7J2VAC7-F1
#
_cell.length_a   1.000
_cell.length_b   1.000
_cell.length_c   1.000
_cell.angle_alpha   90.00
_cell.angle_beta   90.00
_cell.angle_gamma   90.00
#
_symmetry.space_group_name_H-M   'P 1'
#
loop_
_entity.id
_entity.type
_entity.pdbx_description
1 polymer ?
#
loop_
_entity_poly.entity_id
_entity_poly.type
_entity_poly.pdbx_seq_one_letter_code
_entity_poly.pdbx_strand_id
1 'polypeptide(L)'
;MNRIYNIGVIGVGGQGLLTLGRIIGLAAIHAGLDVAVAEVHGMSQRGGSVIVNVRIGEEPSPLIPVGGADLLISLELLEAVRYIQYLRRGGVLVSNDFIWPPPLARYPSRDEIS
;
A
#
# COMPACT_ATOMS: atom_id res chain seq x y z
N MET A 1 11.17 9.79 -19.77
CA MET A 1 9.93 10.11 -19.01
C MET A 1 10.36 10.45 -17.59
N ASN A 2 10.15 11.69 -17.13
CA ASN A 2 10.83 12.21 -15.93
C ASN A 2 9.94 12.24 -14.67
N ARG A 3 8.97 11.32 -14.56
CA ARG A 3 8.03 11.30 -13.42
C ARG A 3 7.91 9.89 -12.88
N ILE A 4 8.18 9.77 -11.59
CA ILE A 4 8.00 8.55 -10.82
C ILE A 4 6.52 8.37 -10.52
N TYR A 5 6.01 7.16 -10.67
CA TYR A 5 4.65 6.78 -10.27
C TYR A 5 4.71 5.91 -9.01
N ASN A 6 4.12 6.40 -7.93
CA ASN A 6 4.21 5.77 -6.61
C ASN A 6 2.91 5.03 -6.27
N ILE A 7 3.01 3.73 -6.00
CA ILE A 7 1.90 2.87 -5.61
C ILE A 7 2.18 2.28 -4.22
N GLY A 8 1.29 2.54 -3.26
CA GLY A 8 1.31 1.91 -1.95
C GLY A 8 0.28 0.77 -1.88
N VAL A 9 0.73 -0.46 -1.65
CA VAL A 9 -0.14 -1.60 -1.36
C VAL A 9 -0.18 -1.81 0.15
N ILE A 10 -1.35 -1.70 0.73
CA ILE A 10 -1.57 -1.59 2.18
C ILE A 10 -2.49 -2.71 2.66
N GLY A 11 -2.32 -3.14 3.91
CA GLY A 11 -3.21 -4.11 4.53
C GLY A 11 -2.56 -4.83 5.71
N VAL A 12 -3.10 -6.00 6.01
CA VAL A 12 -2.67 -6.85 7.12
C VAL A 12 -1.81 -8.00 6.60
N GLY A 13 -0.72 -8.30 7.32
CA GLY A 13 0.17 -9.41 6.98
C GLY A 13 -0.57 -10.74 6.81
N GLY A 14 -0.39 -11.38 5.65
CA GLY A 14 -1.09 -12.60 5.23
C GLY A 14 -2.07 -12.42 4.06
N GLN A 15 -2.41 -11.18 3.68
CA GLN A 15 -3.36 -10.88 2.59
C GLN A 15 -2.73 -10.89 1.18
N GLY A 16 -1.43 -11.18 1.05
CA GLY A 16 -0.75 -11.23 -0.25
C GLY A 16 -0.25 -9.89 -0.78
N LEU A 17 -0.01 -8.89 0.08
CA LEU A 17 0.45 -7.55 -0.30
C LEU A 17 1.75 -7.59 -1.12
N LEU A 18 2.77 -8.33 -0.65
CA LEU A 18 4.04 -8.45 -1.34
C LEU A 18 3.88 -9.15 -2.70
N THR A 19 3.00 -10.15 -2.78
CA THR A 19 2.68 -10.82 -4.05
C THR A 19 2.09 -9.83 -5.04
N LEU A 20 1.12 -9.01 -4.62
CA LEU A 20 0.53 -7.97 -5.46
C LEU A 20 1.58 -6.94 -5.89
N GLY A 21 2.41 -6.45 -4.97
CA GLY A 21 3.50 -5.51 -5.28
C GLY A 21 4.51 -6.08 -6.28
N ARG A 22 4.87 -7.37 -6.15
CA ARG A 22 5.74 -8.08 -7.10
C ARG A 22 5.10 -8.25 -8.47
N ILE A 23 3.80 -8.56 -8.54
CA ILE A 23 3.09 -8.66 -9.83
C ILE A 23 3.13 -7.32 -10.56
N ILE A 24 2.86 -6.21 -9.86
CA ILE A 24 2.94 -4.85 -10.43
C ILE A 24 4.37 -4.55 -10.89
N GLY A 25 5.37 -4.84 -10.06
CA GLY A 25 6.78 -4.62 -10.41
C GLY A 25 7.22 -5.44 -11.62
N LEU A 26 6.85 -6.73 -11.68
CA LEU A 26 7.12 -7.57 -12.85
C LEU A 26 6.44 -7.02 -14.10
N ALA A 27 5.20 -6.54 -14.01
CA ALA A 27 4.53 -5.91 -15.14
C ALA A 27 5.26 -4.64 -15.62
N ALA A 28 5.78 -3.82 -14.72
CA ALA A 28 6.59 -2.66 -15.06
C ALA A 28 7.90 -3.06 -15.78
N ILE A 29 8.59 -4.09 -15.30
CA ILE A 29 9.79 -4.65 -15.95
C ILE A 29 9.46 -5.15 -17.36
N HIS A 30 8.35 -5.87 -17.54
CA HIS A 30 7.91 -6.34 -18.86
C HIS A 30 7.55 -5.20 -19.82
N ALA A 31 7.15 -4.04 -19.28
CA ALA A 31 6.91 -2.82 -20.04
C ALA A 31 8.19 -2.01 -20.32
N GLY A 32 9.37 -2.49 -19.89
CA GLY A 32 10.65 -1.80 -20.08
C GLY A 32 10.85 -0.59 -19.16
N LEU A 33 10.19 -0.57 -18.00
CA LEU A 33 10.28 0.51 -17.01
C LEU A 33 11.13 0.08 -15.82
N ASP A 34 11.91 1.02 -15.27
CA ASP A 34 12.57 0.85 -13.99
C ASP A 34 11.54 0.80 -12.85
N VAL A 35 11.78 -0.06 -11.86
CA VAL A 35 10.91 -0.18 -10.70
C VAL A 35 11.67 -0.60 -9.46
N ALA A 36 11.33 0.00 -8.33
CA ALA A 36 11.74 -0.43 -7.00
C ALA A 36 10.52 -0.94 -6.21
N VAL A 37 10.67 -2.11 -5.58
CA VAL A 37 9.65 -2.68 -4.69
C VAL A 37 10.26 -2.88 -3.31
N ALA A 38 9.68 -2.26 -2.28
CA ALA A 38 10.11 -2.43 -0.89
C ALA A 38 8.94 -2.53 0.08
N GLU A 39 9.01 -3.54 0.94
CA GLU A 39 8.05 -3.77 2.00
C GLU A 39 8.55 -3.21 3.32
N VAL A 40 7.74 -2.40 3.98
CA VAL A 40 7.96 -1.97 5.35
C VAL A 40 6.97 -2.71 6.23
N HIS A 41 7.52 -3.58 7.07
CA HIS A 41 6.75 -4.29 8.08
C HIS A 41 6.86 -3.54 9.42
N GLY A 42 5.75 -3.36 10.14
CA GLY A 42 5.81 -3.26 11.60
C GLY A 42 6.30 -4.58 12.22
N MET A 43 6.69 -4.59 13.50
CA MET A 43 7.30 -5.74 14.22
C MET A 43 6.48 -7.06 14.27
N SER A 44 5.38 -7.22 13.51
CA SER A 44 4.57 -8.44 13.47
C SER A 44 4.31 -8.91 12.03
N GLN A 45 4.82 -10.10 11.68
CA GLN A 45 4.67 -10.71 10.35
C GLN A 45 3.29 -11.35 10.10
N ARG A 46 2.44 -11.50 11.13
CA ARG A 46 1.07 -12.00 11.00
C ARG A 46 0.12 -11.13 11.81
N GLY A 47 -0.92 -10.60 11.17
CA GLY A 47 -1.86 -9.69 11.83
C GLY A 47 -1.34 -8.27 12.05
N GLY A 48 -0.10 -7.96 11.60
CA GLY A 48 0.46 -6.63 11.65
C GLY A 48 0.07 -5.79 10.44
N SER A 49 0.09 -4.47 10.63
CA SER A 49 -0.02 -3.44 9.59
C SER A 49 1.21 -3.46 8.68
N VAL A 50 0.99 -3.49 7.37
CA VAL A 50 2.04 -3.60 6.35
C VAL A 50 1.78 -2.64 5.19
N ILE A 51 2.86 -2.04 4.68
CA ILE A 51 2.86 -1.28 3.43
C ILE A 51 3.96 -1.81 2.50
N VAL A 52 3.60 -2.13 1.26
CA VAL A 52 4.52 -2.43 0.16
C VAL A 52 4.54 -1.23 -0.78
N ASN A 53 5.71 -0.65 -0.94
CA ASN A 53 5.99 0.47 -1.83
C ASN A 53 6.39 -0.08 -3.19
N VAL A 54 5.72 0.36 -4.26
CA VAL A 54 6.09 0.11 -5.64
C VAL A 54 6.30 1.46 -6.33
N ARG A 55 7.53 1.75 -6.72
CA ARG A 55 7.93 3.03 -7.32
C ARG A 55 8.42 2.77 -8.74
N ILE A 56 7.68 3.25 -9.74
CA ILE A 56 7.96 3.03 -11.16
C ILE A 56 8.61 4.29 -11.73
N GLY A 57 9.76 4.17 -12.38
CA GLY A 57 10.62 5.25 -12.87
C GLY A 57 11.99 5.29 -12.16
N GLU A 58 12.91 6.09 -12.69
CA GLU A 58 14.25 6.27 -12.09
C GLU A 58 14.14 6.96 -10.72
N GLU A 59 14.38 6.20 -9.65
CA GLU A 59 14.30 6.71 -8.27
C GLU A 59 15.37 6.04 -7.39
N PRO A 60 16.19 6.82 -6.66
CA PRO A 60 17.23 6.27 -5.78
C PRO A 60 16.69 5.66 -4.47
N SER A 61 15.50 6.05 -3.99
CA SER A 61 14.92 5.56 -2.74
C SER A 61 13.73 4.63 -2.95
N PRO A 62 13.68 3.45 -2.32
CA PRO A 62 12.58 2.51 -2.53
C PRO A 62 11.31 2.85 -1.72
N LEU A 63 11.35 3.85 -0.84
CA LEU A 63 10.24 4.21 0.05
C LEU A 63 9.45 5.41 -0.46
N ILE A 64 8.11 5.34 -0.39
CA ILE A 64 7.24 6.46 -0.77
C ILE A 64 7.21 7.48 0.39
N PRO A 65 7.45 8.77 0.13
CA PRO A 65 7.30 9.81 1.16
C PRO A 65 5.82 10.08 1.47
N VAL A 66 5.54 10.65 2.64
CA VAL A 66 4.19 11.13 3.01
C VAL A 66 3.69 12.11 1.95
N GLY A 67 2.43 11.99 1.56
CA GLY A 67 1.83 12.75 0.46
C GLY A 67 2.40 12.47 -0.94
N GLY A 68 3.18 11.39 -1.11
CA GLY A 68 3.86 11.05 -2.35
C GLY A 68 3.18 9.97 -3.21
N ALA A 69 2.23 9.20 -2.68
CA ALA A 69 1.58 8.11 -3.40
C ALA A 69 0.58 8.65 -4.44
N ASP A 70 0.73 8.24 -5.70
CA ASP A 70 -0.25 8.49 -6.76
C ASP A 70 -1.47 7.56 -6.61
N LEU A 71 -1.23 6.34 -6.16
CA LEU A 71 -2.23 5.30 -5.94
C LEU A 71 -1.99 4.59 -4.61
N LEU A 72 -3.03 4.43 -3.81
CA LEU A 72 -3.07 3.50 -2.70
C LEU A 72 -4.05 2.36 -3.01
N ILE A 73 -3.62 1.12 -2.78
CA ILE A 73 -4.44 -0.09 -2.87
C ILE A 73 -4.48 -0.70 -1.48
N SER A 74 -5.61 -0.60 -0.78
CA SER A 74 -5.77 -1.19 0.54
C SER A 74 -6.59 -2.47 0.49
N LEU A 75 -6.07 -3.52 1.12
CA LEU A 75 -6.75 -4.81 1.28
C LEU A 75 -7.57 -4.89 2.58
N GLU A 76 -7.51 -3.85 3.42
CA GLU A 76 -8.25 -3.71 4.68
C GLU A 76 -8.62 -2.24 4.93
N LEU A 77 -9.83 -1.98 5.44
CA LEU A 77 -10.40 -0.64 5.50
C LEU A 77 -9.72 0.29 6.54
N LEU A 78 -9.41 -0.20 7.73
CA LEU A 78 -8.73 0.60 8.75
C LEU A 78 -7.29 0.95 8.32
N GLU A 79 -6.61 0.04 7.65
CA GLU A 79 -5.28 0.28 7.11
C GLU A 79 -5.31 1.34 5.99
N ALA A 80 -6.40 1.43 5.21
CA ALA A 80 -6.59 2.51 4.25
C ALA A 80 -6.59 3.88 4.96
N VAL A 81 -7.30 4.01 6.08
CA VAL A 81 -7.34 5.24 6.88
C VAL A 81 -5.99 5.51 7.54
N ARG A 82 -5.31 4.48 8.08
CA ARG A 82 -3.98 4.61 8.71
C ARG A 82 -2.94 5.20 7.77
N TYR A 83 -2.97 4.79 6.50
CA TYR A 83 -1.98 5.19 5.51
C TYR A 83 -2.45 6.30 4.56
N ILE A 84 -3.67 6.85 4.74
CA ILE A 84 -4.22 7.90 3.86
C ILE A 84 -3.29 9.10 3.70
N GLN A 85 -2.52 9.43 4.74
CA GLN A 85 -1.53 10.51 4.75
C GLN A 85 -0.44 10.35 3.67
N TYR A 86 -0.19 9.14 3.17
CA TYR A 86 0.74 8.90 2.06
C TYR A 86 0.16 9.30 0.71
N LEU A 87 -1.17 9.37 0.57
CA LEU A 87 -1.82 9.74 -0.68
C LEU A 87 -1.57 11.21 -1.00
N ARG A 88 -1.08 11.51 -2.20
CA ARG A 88 -0.94 12.89 -2.66
C ARG A 88 -2.32 13.53 -2.87
N ARG A 89 -2.35 14.87 -2.91
CA ARG A 89 -3.55 15.59 -3.36
C ARG A 89 -3.94 15.16 -4.78
N GLY A 90 -5.19 14.73 -4.96
CA GLY A 90 -5.71 14.22 -6.23
C GLY A 90 -5.15 12.85 -6.62
N GLY A 91 -4.59 12.08 -5.68
CA GLY A 91 -4.28 10.67 -5.86
C GLY A 91 -5.55 9.80 -5.79
N VAL A 92 -5.41 8.52 -6.11
CA VAL A 92 -6.51 7.56 -6.07
C VAL A 92 -6.31 6.59 -4.90
N LEU A 93 -7.38 6.35 -4.13
CA LEU A 93 -7.45 5.25 -3.17
C LEU A 93 -8.44 4.21 -3.70
N VAL A 94 -7.98 2.97 -3.80
CA VAL A 94 -8.83 1.79 -3.97
C VAL A 94 -8.75 1.00 -2.67
N SER A 95 -9.87 0.80 -1.99
CA SER A 95 -9.91 0.06 -0.74
C SER A 95 -10.92 -1.07 -0.81
N ASN A 96 -10.50 -2.23 -0.32
CA ASN A 96 -11.43 -3.24 0.16
C ASN A 96 -12.12 -2.71 1.42
N ASP A 97 -13.42 -2.96 1.55
CA ASP A 97 -14.21 -2.58 2.73
C ASP A 97 -14.17 -3.63 3.85
N PHE A 98 -13.42 -4.70 3.61
CA PHE A 98 -13.14 -5.73 4.59
C PHE A 98 -12.43 -5.17 5.82
N ILE A 99 -12.93 -5.58 6.99
CA ILE A 99 -12.37 -5.26 8.29
C ILE A 99 -11.83 -6.54 8.91
N TRP A 100 -10.55 -6.56 9.32
CA TRP A 100 -9.98 -7.71 10.05
C TRP A 100 -10.13 -7.50 11.56
N PRO A 101 -11.10 -8.13 12.23
CA PRO A 101 -11.28 -7.94 13.67
C PRO A 101 -10.13 -8.61 14.44
N PRO A 102 -9.34 -7.88 15.25
CA PRO A 102 -8.45 -8.50 16.20
C PRO A 102 -9.28 -9.25 17.25
N PRO A 103 -8.82 -10.41 17.74
CA PRO A 103 -9.45 -11.02 18.90
C PRO A 103 -9.34 -10.02 20.07
N LEU A 104 -10.46 -9.70 20.69
CA LEU A 104 -10.58 -8.97 21.98
C LEU A 104 -10.51 -7.42 21.96
N ALA A 105 -10.49 -6.74 20.81
CA ALA A 105 -10.57 -5.26 20.79
C ALA A 105 -11.82 -4.73 20.07
N ARG A 106 -12.34 -3.59 20.53
CA ARG A 106 -13.43 -2.86 19.85
C ARG A 106 -12.86 -2.26 18.57
N TYR A 107 -13.25 -2.83 17.43
CA TYR A 107 -12.95 -2.27 16.12
C TYR A 107 -14.11 -1.37 15.68
N PRO A 108 -13.84 -0.22 15.05
CA PRO A 108 -14.91 0.58 14.45
C PRO A 108 -15.65 -0.24 13.40
N SER A 109 -16.96 -0.08 13.36
CA SER A 109 -17.82 -0.64 12.32
C SER A 109 -17.55 0.05 10.98
N ARG A 110 -17.95 -0.60 9.88
CA ARG A 110 -17.78 -0.07 8.53
C ARG A 110 -18.33 1.35 8.39
N ASP A 111 -19.53 1.58 8.93
CA ASP A 111 -20.23 2.87 8.86
C ASP A 111 -19.53 3.98 9.67
N GLU A 112 -18.65 3.63 10.62
CA GLU A 112 -17.84 4.60 11.37
C GLU A 112 -16.56 5.01 10.61
N ILE A 113 -16.15 4.25 9.59
CA ILE A 113 -14.90 4.45 8.84
C ILE A 113 -15.14 5.06 7.44
N SER A 114 -16.26 4.69 6.80
CA SER A 114 -16.64 5.16 5.45
C SER A 114 -17.28 6.54 5.45
#